data_AF-A0A7C1GIZ3-F1
#
_entry.id   AF-A0A7C1GIZ3-F1
#
_cell.length_a   1.000
_cell.length_b   1.000
_cell.length_c   1.000
_cell.angle_alpha   90.00
_cell.angle_beta   90.00
_cell.angle_gamma   90.00
#
_symmetry.space_group_name_H-M   'P 1'
#
loop_
_entity.id
_entity.type
_entity.pdbx_description
1 polymer ?
#
loop_
_entity_poly.entity_id
_entity_poly.type
_entity_poly.pdbx_seq_one_letter_code
_entity_poly.pdbx_strand_id
1 'polypeptide(L)' 'MKIILEGTGDVCIMVEGKVVRSPPETVALQFNRIDLDSLLHLQNVIRYNAPDANVVDMEILKHPGLR' A
#
# COMPACT_ATOMS: atom_id res chain seq x y z
N MET A 1 -14.26 2.81 -1.26
CA MET A 1 -13.57 4.08 -1.56
C MET A 1 -12.34 3.75 -2.39
N LYS A 2 -12.05 4.51 -3.45
CA LYS A 2 -10.90 4.30 -4.34
C LYS A 2 -9.81 5.32 -4.02
N ILE A 3 -8.57 4.87 -3.85
CA ILE A 3 -7.41 5.73 -3.60
C ILE A 3 -6.41 5.52 -4.75
N ILE A 4 -5.79 6.62 -5.18
CA ILE A 4 -4.83 6.68 -6.27
C ILE A 4 -3.57 7.36 -5.70
N LEU A 5 -2.42 6.69 -5.76
CA LEU A 5 -1.12 7.29 -5.48
C LEU A 5 -0.35 7.44 -6.79
N GLU A 6 0.08 8.65 -7.09
CA GLU A 6 0.79 9.02 -8.33
C GLU A 6 2.25 9.38 -8.03
N GLY A 7 3.18 8.89 -8.85
CA GLY A 7 4.62 9.21 -8.78
C GLY A 7 5.09 10.03 -9.98
N THR A 8 6.40 10.31 -10.08
CA THR A 8 6.99 10.88 -11.30
C THR A 8 7.03 9.83 -12.40
N GLY A 9 6.05 9.86 -13.32
CA GLY A 9 5.87 8.95 -14.46
C GLY A 9 4.43 8.41 -14.53
N ASP A 10 4.15 7.49 -15.47
CA ASP A 10 2.84 6.80 -15.59
C ASP A 10 2.63 5.70 -14.50
N VAL A 11 3.22 5.87 -13.32
CA VAL A 11 3.12 4.88 -12.22
C VAL A 11 2.00 5.30 -11.28
N CYS A 12 0.97 4.47 -11.20
CA CYS A 12 -0.23 4.70 -10.42
C CYS A 12 -0.54 3.45 -9.57
N ILE A 13 -0.71 3.64 -8.25
CA ILE A 13 -1.15 2.57 -7.35
C ILE A 13 -2.64 2.77 -7.09
N MET A 14 -3.45 1.79 -7.46
CA MET A 14 -4.88 1.76 -7.21
C MET A 14 -5.23 0.77 -6.10
N VAL A 15 -5.91 1.26 -5.06
CA VAL A 15 -6.41 0.42 -3.96
C VAL A 15 -7.86 0.69 -3.64
N GLU A 16 -8.54 -0.38 -3.19
CA GLU A 16 -9.86 -0.29 -2.58
C GLU A 16 -9.74 -0.59 -1.08
N GLY A 17 -10.41 0.23 -0.27
CA GLY A 17 -10.38 0.08 1.17
C GLY A 17 -11.65 0.57 1.86
N LYS A 18 -11.70 0.26 3.15
CA LYS A 18 -12.74 0.71 4.08
C LYS A 18 -12.15 1.72 5.06
N VAL A 19 -12.88 2.80 5.31
CA VAL A 19 -12.55 3.75 6.38
C VAL A 19 -12.76 3.04 7.72
N VAL A 20 -11.70 2.98 8.54
CA VAL A 20 -11.76 2.39 9.89
C VAL A 20 -11.72 3.45 10.99
N ARG A 21 -11.23 4.65 10.69
CA ARG A 21 -11.25 5.81 11.60
C ARG A 21 -11.15 7.11 10.79
N SER A 22 -11.82 8.17 11.22
CA SER A 22 -11.74 9.49 10.58
C SER A 22 -11.69 10.61 11.62
N PRO A 23 -10.52 10.92 12.21
CA PRO A 23 -10.32 12.14 12.98
C PRO A 23 -10.53 13.40 12.10
N PRO A 24 -10.58 14.61 12.69
CA PRO A 24 -10.83 15.84 11.94
C PRO A 24 -9.86 16.12 10.79
N GLU A 25 -8.61 15.68 10.89
CA GLU A 25 -7.55 16.00 9.91
C GLU A 25 -7.01 14.79 9.16
N THR A 26 -7.42 13.57 9.54
CA THR A 26 -6.86 12.35 8.96
C THR A 26 -7.95 11.33 8.69
N VAL A 27 -7.65 10.39 7.80
CA VAL A 27 -8.51 9.23 7.56
C VAL A 27 -7.62 8.00 7.58
N ALA A 28 -7.96 7.05 8.45
CA ALA A 28 -7.32 5.74 8.48
C ALA A 28 -8.15 4.76 7.63
N LEU A 29 -7.47 4.09 6.70
CA LEU A 29 -8.07 3.20 5.72
C LEU A 29 -7.45 1.82 5.86
N GLN A 30 -8.30 0.79 5.93
CA GLN A 30 -7.89 -0.59 5.78
C GLN A 30 -8.03 -0.96 4.30
N PHE A 31 -6.94 -1.43 3.69
CA PHE A 31 -6.98 -1.93 2.32
C PHE A 31 -7.65 -3.30 2.30
N ASN A 32 -8.58 -3.49 1.36
CA ASN A 32 -9.39 -4.71 1.22
C ASN A 32 -9.22 -5.36 -0.15
N ARG A 33 -8.75 -4.61 -1.16
CA ARG A 33 -8.43 -5.13 -2.49
C ARG A 33 -7.38 -4.25 -3.16
N ILE A 34 -6.48 -4.90 -3.89
CA ILE A 34 -5.42 -4.29 -4.70
C ILE A 34 -5.15 -5.23 -5.87
N ASP A 35 -4.86 -4.70 -7.05
CA ASP A 35 -4.41 -5.50 -8.18
C ASP A 35 -2.91 -5.83 -8.07
N LEU A 36 -2.44 -6.79 -8.87
CA LEU A 36 -1.07 -7.29 -8.78
C LEU A 36 -0.02 -6.21 -9.10
N ASP A 37 -0.29 -5.37 -10.09
CA ASP A 37 0.66 -4.35 -10.55
C ASP A 37 0.80 -3.25 -9.48
N SER A 38 -0.33 -2.73 -9.00
CA SER A 38 -0.39 -1.80 -7.87
C SER A 38 0.29 -2.36 -6.61
N LEU A 39 0.13 -3.67 -6.34
CA LEU A 39 0.77 -4.31 -5.18
C LEU A 39 2.30 -4.34 -5.31
N LEU A 40 2.82 -4.70 -6.48
CA LEU A 40 4.26 -4.71 -6.73
C LEU A 40 4.84 -3.30 -6.60
N HIS A 41 4.15 -2.29 -7.14
CA HIS A 41 4.55 -0.89 -6.99
C HIS A 41 4.51 -0.42 -5.54
N LEU A 42 3.46 -0.74 -4.79
CA LEU A 42 3.35 -0.41 -3.37
C LEU A 42 4.48 -1.03 -2.56
N GLN A 43 4.81 -2.31 -2.80
CA GLN A 43 5.93 -2.96 -2.12
C GLN A 43 7.26 -2.25 -2.40
N ASN A 44 7.49 -1.79 -3.64
CA ASN A 44 8.70 -1.04 -3.98
C ASN A 44 8.77 0.30 -3.26
N VAL A 45 7.64 1.03 -3.15
CA VAL A 45 7.57 2.26 -2.37
C VAL A 45 7.88 2.00 -0.89
N ILE A 46 7.32 0.94 -0.31
CA ILE A 46 7.58 0.57 1.10
C ILE A 46 9.06 0.21 1.29
N ARG A 47 9.64 -0.65 0.44
CA ARG A 47 11.06 -1.02 0.49
C ARG A 47 11.98 0.19 0.40
N TYR A 48 11.69 1.12 -0.51
CA TYR A 48 12.51 2.32 -0.71
C TYR A 48 12.52 3.26 0.50
N ASN A 49 11.38 3.38 1.17
CA ASN A 49 11.23 4.29 2.32
C ASN A 49 11.53 3.62 3.67
N ALA A 50 11.76 2.31 3.70
CA ALA A 50 12.01 1.58 4.93
C ALA A 50 13.45 1.81 5.44
N PRO A 51 13.64 1.89 6.76
CA PRO A 51 14.98 1.96 7.35
C PRO A 51 15.78 0.65 7.19
N ASP A 52 15.09 -0.50 7.05
CA ASP A 52 15.68 -1.79 6.73
C ASP A 52 14.78 -2.55 5.74
N ALA A 53 15.25 -2.71 4.50
CA ALA A 53 14.52 -3.40 3.45
C ALA A 53 14.33 -4.90 3.76
N ASN A 54 15.24 -5.54 4.52
CA ASN A 54 15.14 -6.97 4.82
C ASN A 54 13.92 -7.28 5.69
N VAL A 55 13.57 -6.37 6.61
CA VAL A 55 12.38 -6.51 7.47
C VAL A 55 11.11 -6.47 6.63
N VAL A 56 11.06 -5.57 5.64
CA VAL A 56 9.93 -5.45 4.70
C VAL A 56 9.78 -6.72 3.86
N ASP A 57 10.89 -7.26 3.35
CA ASP A 57 10.85 -8.49 2.55
C ASP A 57 10.35 -9.69 3.37
N MET A 58 10.77 -9.80 4.63
CA MET A 58 10.28 -10.83 5.53
C MET A 58 8.77 -10.69 5.81
N GLU A 59 8.28 -9.47 5.98
CA GLU A 59 6.85 -9.21 6.16
C GLU A 59 6.04 -9.57 4.91
N ILE A 60 6.52 -9.20 3.72
CA ILE A 60 5.87 -9.52 2.44
C ILE A 60 5.84 -11.03 2.20
N LEU A 61 6.93 -11.76 2.48
CA LEU A 61 6.96 -13.22 2.33
C LEU A 61 6.00 -13.92 3.29
N LYS A 62 5.88 -13.41 4.51
CA LYS A 62 4.98 -13.95 5.54
C LYS A 62 3.52 -13.61 5.25
N HIS A 63 3.28 -12.46 4.63
CA HIS A 63 1.97 -11.92 4.29
C HIS A 63 1.96 -11.43 2.84
N PRO A 64 1.93 -12.36 1.84
CA PRO A 64 2.04 -12.01 0.42
C PRO A 64 0.82 -11.25 -0.12
N GLY A 65 -0.22 -11.07 0.69
CA GLY A 65 -1.42 -10.33 0.33
C GLY A 65 -2.44 -10.25 1.46
N LEU A 66 -3.62 -9.75 1.10
CA LEU A 66 -4.78 -9.65 1.99
C LEU A 66 -5.36 -11.04 2.26
N ARG A 67 -5.64 -11.35 3.54
CA ARG A 67 -6.44 -12.50 3.95
C ARG A 67 -7.92 -12.20 3.82
#